data_AF-A0A8J3HF62-F1
#
_entry.id   AF-A0A8J3HF62-F1
#
_cell.length_a   1.000
_cell.length_b   1.000
_cell.length_c   1.000
_cell.angle_alpha   90.00
_cell.angle_beta   90.00
_cell.angle_gamma   90.00
#
_symmetry.space_group_name_H-M   'P 1'
#
loop_
_entity.id
_entity.type
_entity.pdbx_description
1 polymer ?
#
loop_
_entity_poly.entity_id
_entity_poly.type
_entity_poly.pdbx_seq_one_letter_code
_entity_poly.pdbx_strand_id
1 'polypeptide(L)'
;MQGWHPREYELCVDLYARHGVDLARQPLLDVGSVCRRQGSAEAERIVSLLNNLGLNRLHLYGSKTLGLARFAPRIESSDSMAWSFAARYQPRLRSCLHLGHCGNCRRYALRWRSRLPASLAAQRADATVS
;
A
#
# COMPACT_ATOMS: atom_id res chain seq x y z
N MET A 1 8.28 -5.70 9.59
CA MET A 1 7.73 -7.06 9.39
C MET A 1 8.04 -7.55 7.98
N GLN A 2 8.47 -8.79 7.82
CA GLN A 2 8.82 -9.37 6.53
C GLN A 2 8.41 -10.84 6.45
N GLY A 3 7.99 -11.30 5.27
CA GLY A 3 7.61 -12.69 5.04
C GLY A 3 7.04 -12.89 3.63
N TRP A 4 6.78 -14.13 3.26
CA TRP A 4 6.11 -14.50 2.03
C TRP A 4 4.68 -14.97 2.28
N HIS A 5 4.50 -15.96 3.16
CA HIS A 5 3.21 -16.51 3.57
C HIS A 5 2.78 -15.98 4.93
N PRO A 6 1.48 -15.97 5.28
CA PRO A 6 0.97 -15.50 6.57
C PRO A 6 1.75 -16.03 7.79
N ARG A 7 2.07 -17.33 7.81
CA ARG A 7 2.84 -17.96 8.90
C ARG A 7 4.20 -17.32 9.16
N GLU A 8 4.89 -16.83 8.13
CA GLU A 8 6.18 -16.17 8.30
C GLU A 8 6.06 -14.80 8.96
N TYR A 9 4.90 -14.14 8.82
CA TYR A 9 4.61 -12.91 9.55
C TYR A 9 4.36 -13.19 11.03
N GLU A 10 3.67 -14.28 11.38
CA GLU A 10 3.51 -14.73 12.78
C GLU A 10 4.86 -15.00 13.42
N LEU A 11 5.73 -15.77 12.73
CA LEU A 11 7.09 -16.04 13.20
C LEU A 11 7.92 -14.76 13.39
N CYS A 12 7.72 -13.74 12.54
CA CYS A 12 8.32 -12.44 12.75
C CYS A 12 7.79 -11.75 14.01
N VAL A 13 6.47 -11.79 14.27
CA VAL A 13 5.87 -11.20 15.48
C VAL A 13 6.47 -11.85 16.71
N ASP A 14 6.52 -13.19 16.72
CA ASP A 14 7.11 -13.97 17.81
C ASP A 14 8.60 -13.63 18.02
N LEU A 15 9.34 -13.41 16.94
CA LEU A 15 10.74 -13.01 17.02
C LEU A 15 10.90 -11.68 17.76
N TYR A 16 10.11 -10.66 17.43
CA TYR A 16 10.15 -9.38 18.15
C TYR A 16 9.73 -9.55 19.61
N ALA A 17 8.66 -10.32 19.88
CA ALA A 17 8.18 -10.56 21.24
C ALA A 17 9.23 -11.26 22.12
N ARG A 18 9.93 -12.27 21.59
CA ARG A 18 11.03 -12.97 22.29
C ARG A 18 12.21 -12.06 22.64
N HIS A 19 12.39 -10.97 21.90
CA HIS A 19 13.38 -9.95 22.19
C HIS A 19 12.82 -8.76 22.98
N GLY A 20 11.64 -8.91 23.59
CA GLY A 20 11.02 -7.89 24.45
C GLY A 20 10.48 -6.68 23.69
N VAL A 21 10.33 -6.76 22.37
CA VAL A 21 9.79 -5.67 21.56
C VAL A 21 8.29 -5.85 21.42
N ASP A 22 7.53 -4.95 22.04
CA ASP A 22 6.09 -4.85 21.84
C ASP A 22 5.80 -4.09 20.54
N LEU A 23 5.38 -4.84 19.51
CA LEU A 23 5.04 -4.29 18.21
C LEU A 23 3.76 -3.45 18.24
N ALA A 24 2.79 -3.75 19.13
CA ALA A 24 1.55 -2.99 19.22
C ALA A 24 1.77 -1.57 19.75
N ARG A 25 2.87 -1.34 20.49
CA ARG A 25 3.29 -0.02 20.97
C ARG A 25 4.05 0.81 19.94
N GLN A 26 4.44 0.23 18.81
CA GLN A 26 5.20 0.96 17.80
C GLN A 26 4.32 1.97 17.05
N PRO A 27 4.87 3.15 16.70
CA PRO A 27 4.09 4.21 16.07
C PRO A 27 3.66 3.88 14.64
N LEU A 28 4.42 3.02 13.96
CA LEU A 28 4.13 2.56 12.62
C LEU A 28 4.91 1.27 12.39
N LEU A 29 4.29 0.31 11.72
CA LEU A 29 4.85 -0.99 11.42
C LEU A 29 4.94 -1.18 9.92
N ASP A 30 6.17 -1.18 9.45
CA ASP A 30 6.51 -1.46 8.07
C ASP A 30 6.27 -2.92 7.70
N VAL A 31 5.58 -3.17 6.59
CA VAL A 31 5.29 -4.52 6.09
C VAL A 31 5.88 -4.69 4.68
N GLY A 32 6.90 -5.55 4.58
CA GLY A 32 7.57 -5.87 3.33
C GLY A 32 6.81 -6.89 2.48
N SER A 33 7.24 -7.07 1.23
CA SER A 33 6.83 -8.15 0.30
C SER A 33 5.33 -8.26 -0.08
N VAL A 34 4.47 -7.36 0.40
CA VAL A 34 3.06 -7.29 0.01
C VAL A 34 2.89 -6.77 -1.43
N CYS A 35 3.70 -5.78 -1.86
CA CYS A 35 3.61 -5.19 -3.20
C CYS A 35 3.77 -6.19 -4.35
N ARG A 36 4.54 -7.27 -4.16
CA ARG A 36 4.77 -8.30 -5.18
C ARG A 36 3.57 -9.22 -5.40
N ARG A 37 2.58 -9.20 -4.50
CA ARG A 37 1.39 -10.07 -4.51
C ARG A 37 0.07 -9.31 -4.31
N GLN A 38 0.09 -7.99 -4.44
CA GLN A 38 -1.06 -7.12 -4.14
C GLN A 38 -2.35 -7.38 -4.96
N GLY A 39 -2.26 -8.13 -6.06
CA GLY A 39 -3.44 -8.56 -6.83
C GLY A 39 -4.10 -9.84 -6.30
N SER A 40 -3.53 -10.50 -5.29
CA SER A 40 -4.02 -11.77 -4.77
C SER A 40 -4.75 -11.61 -3.42
N ALA A 41 -5.63 -12.56 -3.12
CA ALA A 41 -6.25 -12.71 -1.81
C ALA A 41 -5.20 -12.89 -0.68
N GLU A 42 -3.97 -13.27 -1.01
CA GLU A 42 -2.91 -13.47 -0.02
C GLU A 42 -2.45 -12.17 0.62
N ALA A 43 -2.36 -11.06 -0.15
CA ALA A 43 -2.02 -9.76 0.41
C ALA A 43 -3.04 -9.33 1.48
N GLU A 44 -4.33 -9.51 1.19
CA GLU A 44 -5.42 -9.21 2.11
C GLU A 44 -5.40 -10.11 3.35
N ARG A 45 -5.07 -11.40 3.20
CA ARG A 45 -4.89 -12.33 4.32
C ARG A 45 -3.74 -11.92 5.24
N ILE A 46 -2.60 -11.47 4.70
CA ILE A 46 -1.46 -10.99 5.51
C ILE A 46 -1.87 -9.76 6.31
N VAL A 47 -2.52 -8.77 5.69
CA VAL A 47 -2.98 -7.56 6.39
C VAL A 47 -3.98 -7.93 7.48
N SER A 48 -4.98 -8.76 7.16
CA SER A 48 -6.01 -9.19 8.11
C SER A 48 -5.41 -9.97 9.28
N LEU A 49 -4.46 -10.87 9.02
CA LEU A 49 -3.72 -11.58 10.06
C LEU A 49 -3.04 -10.61 11.03
N LEU A 50 -2.29 -9.62 10.51
CA LEU A 50 -1.59 -8.65 11.34
C LEU A 50 -2.56 -7.80 12.18
N ASN A 51 -3.67 -7.36 11.60
CA ASN A 51 -4.70 -6.64 12.36
C ASN A 51 -5.32 -7.52 13.47
N ASN A 52 -5.58 -8.80 13.19
CA ASN A 52 -6.11 -9.75 14.17
C ASN A 52 -5.14 -10.00 15.34
N LEU A 53 -3.84 -9.85 15.09
CA LEU A 53 -2.79 -9.86 16.13
C LEU A 53 -2.67 -8.51 16.88
N GLY A 54 -3.59 -7.56 16.64
CA GLY A 54 -3.60 -6.23 17.26
C GLY A 54 -2.68 -5.21 16.58
N LEU A 55 -2.05 -5.56 15.45
CA LEU A 55 -1.12 -4.70 14.73
C LEU A 55 -1.87 -3.89 13.66
N ASN A 56 -2.41 -2.73 14.07
CA ASN A 56 -3.29 -1.92 13.21
C ASN A 56 -2.59 -0.74 12.52
N ARG A 57 -1.39 -0.37 12.96
CA ARG A 57 -0.64 0.80 12.46
C ARG A 57 0.31 0.39 11.34
N LEU A 58 -0.23 -0.19 10.27
CA LEU A 58 0.57 -0.81 9.21
C LEU A 58 0.93 0.19 8.10
N HIS A 59 2.19 0.19 7.67
CA HIS A 59 2.66 0.85 6.46
C HIS A 59 3.02 -0.19 5.39
N LEU A 60 2.37 -0.11 4.23
CA LEU A 60 2.65 -1.02 3.11
C LEU A 60 3.48 -0.35 2.04
N TYR A 61 4.67 -0.91 1.79
CA TYR A 61 5.56 -0.40 0.76
C TYR A 61 5.05 -0.68 -0.65
N GLY A 62 5.11 0.31 -1.54
CA GLY A 62 4.93 0.13 -2.99
C GLY A 62 3.57 -0.44 -3.42
N SER A 63 2.50 -0.16 -2.66
CA SER A 63 1.16 -0.67 -2.94
C SER A 63 0.53 0.04 -4.16
N LYS A 64 -0.11 -0.73 -5.04
CA LYS A 64 -0.86 -0.27 -6.21
C LYS A 64 -2.35 -0.24 -5.89
N THR A 65 -3.10 0.51 -6.71
CA THR A 65 -4.52 0.77 -6.49
C THR A 65 -5.37 -0.50 -6.38
N LEU A 66 -5.09 -1.53 -7.18
CA LEU A 66 -5.83 -2.81 -7.14
C LEU A 66 -5.77 -3.49 -5.77
N GLY A 67 -4.58 -3.53 -5.16
CA GLY A 67 -4.43 -4.08 -3.81
C GLY A 67 -5.03 -3.16 -2.76
N LEU A 68 -4.77 -1.85 -2.87
CA LEU A 68 -5.34 -0.86 -1.96
C LEU A 68 -6.87 -0.89 -1.92
N ALA A 69 -7.55 -1.20 -3.03
CA ALA A 69 -8.99 -1.36 -3.04
C ALA A 69 -9.46 -2.44 -2.03
N ARG A 70 -8.66 -3.48 -1.80
CA ARG A 70 -8.99 -4.59 -0.88
C ARG A 70 -8.69 -4.27 0.58
N PHE A 71 -7.57 -3.62 0.86
CA PHE A 71 -7.05 -3.49 2.23
C PHE A 71 -6.74 -2.07 2.69
N ALA A 72 -7.01 -1.02 1.91
CA ALA A 72 -6.78 0.37 2.34
C ALA A 72 -7.45 0.73 3.68
N PRO A 73 -8.68 0.28 3.99
CA PRO A 73 -9.29 0.58 5.30
C PRO A 73 -8.62 -0.11 6.50
N ARG A 74 -7.68 -1.02 6.26
CA ARG A 74 -7.04 -1.88 7.27
C ARG A 74 -5.58 -1.48 7.58
N ILE A 75 -5.09 -0.43 6.92
CA ILE A 75 -3.71 0.04 7.03
C ILE A 75 -3.68 1.53 7.35
N GLU A 76 -2.61 1.97 8.01
CA GLU A 76 -2.41 3.38 8.36
C GLU A 76 -1.94 4.19 7.14
N SER A 77 -1.02 3.61 6.36
CA SER A 77 -0.45 4.29 5.21
C SER A 77 0.17 3.34 4.19
N SER A 78 0.45 3.87 3.00
CA SER A 78 1.22 3.20 1.97
C SER A 78 1.92 4.22 1.09
N ASP A 79 2.99 3.81 0.43
CA ASP A 79 3.61 4.56 -0.65
C ASP A 79 3.47 3.84 -2.00
N SER A 80 3.70 4.57 -3.09
CA SER A 80 3.70 4.02 -4.43
C SER A 80 4.45 4.91 -5.41
N MET A 81 5.27 4.29 -6.28
CA MET A 81 5.81 4.95 -7.47
C MET A 81 4.90 4.79 -8.70
N ALA A 82 3.70 4.22 -8.55
CA ALA A 82 2.78 4.02 -9.68
C ALA A 82 2.43 5.33 -10.41
N TRP A 83 2.28 6.44 -9.67
CA TRP A 83 2.03 7.76 -10.26
C TRP A 83 3.18 8.23 -11.14
N SER A 84 4.43 8.01 -10.71
CA SER A 84 5.64 8.44 -11.42
C SER A 84 5.79 7.65 -12.71
N PHE A 85 5.61 6.33 -12.63
CA PHE A 85 5.60 5.45 -13.80
C PHE A 85 4.51 5.84 -14.80
N ALA A 86 3.26 6.01 -14.35
CA ALA A 86 2.16 6.42 -15.21
C ALA A 86 2.44 7.77 -15.90
N ALA A 87 3.04 8.72 -15.19
CA ALA A 87 3.36 10.05 -15.73
C ALA A 87 4.40 10.03 -16.85
N ARG A 88 5.17 8.95 -17.04
CA ARG A 88 6.12 8.80 -18.16
C ARG A 88 5.42 8.63 -19.50
N TYR A 89 4.20 8.11 -19.48
CA TYR A 89 3.41 7.78 -20.67
C TYR A 89 2.20 8.71 -20.86
N GLN A 90 2.13 9.78 -20.08
CA GLN A 90 1.04 10.75 -20.14
C GLN A 90 1.56 12.09 -20.67
N PRO A 91 0.73 12.86 -21.39
CA PRO A 91 1.09 14.22 -21.76
C PRO A 91 1.47 15.03 -20.52
N ARG A 92 2.53 15.84 -20.66
CA ARG A 92 2.93 16.79 -19.62
C ARG A 92 1.73 17.68 -19.28
N LEU A 93 1.51 17.96 -17.99
CA LEU A 93 0.47 18.90 -17.59
C LEU A 93 0.73 20.26 -18.22
N ARG A 94 -0.32 20.89 -18.76
CA ARG A 94 -0.25 22.21 -19.38
C ARG A 94 0.37 23.27 -18.44
N SER A 95 0.17 23.12 -17.13
CA SER A 95 0.68 24.02 -16.09
C SER A 95 2.12 23.78 -15.67
N CYS A 96 2.81 22.78 -16.23
CA CYS A 96 4.21 22.51 -15.92
C CYS A 96 5.14 23.25 -16.88
N LEU A 97 6.30 23.69 -16.42
CA LEU A 97 7.33 24.35 -17.25
C LEU A 97 8.59 23.51 -17.44
N HIS A 98 8.72 22.39 -16.71
CA HIS A 98 9.85 21.49 -16.83
C HIS A 98 9.83 20.75 -18.18
N LEU A 99 11.02 20.40 -18.67
CA LEU A 99 11.18 19.59 -19.88
C LEU A 99 10.73 18.14 -19.64
N GLY A 100 10.34 17.46 -20.72
CA GLY A 100 9.97 16.05 -20.69
C GLY A 100 8.66 15.72 -19.97
N HIS A 101 8.60 14.52 -19.39
CA HIS A 101 7.40 13.95 -18.77
C HIS A 101 7.25 14.32 -17.29
N CYS A 102 6.07 14.09 -16.71
CA CYS A 102 5.75 14.47 -15.32
C CYS A 102 6.20 13.44 -14.26
N GLY A 103 7.19 12.60 -14.56
CA GLY A 103 7.61 11.47 -13.72
C GLY A 103 8.16 11.86 -12.35
N ASN A 104 8.75 13.06 -12.25
CA ASN A 104 9.28 13.62 -11.01
C ASN A 104 8.54 14.92 -10.64
N CYS A 105 7.32 15.11 -11.13
CA CYS A 105 6.56 16.35 -10.96
C CYS A 105 5.62 16.28 -9.74
N ARG A 106 5.88 17.11 -8.72
CA ARG A 106 5.02 17.22 -7.52
C ARG A 106 3.58 17.56 -7.86
N ARG A 107 3.34 18.46 -8.82
CA ARG A 107 1.97 18.84 -9.25
C ARG A 107 1.21 17.64 -9.82
N TYR A 108 1.88 16.83 -10.62
CA TYR A 108 1.29 15.60 -11.15
C TYR A 108 1.01 14.59 -10.04
N ALA A 109 1.97 14.36 -9.14
CA ALA A 109 1.81 13.45 -8.01
C ALA A 109 0.59 13.81 -7.14
N LEU A 110 0.41 15.09 -6.81
CA LEU A 110 -0.73 15.56 -6.02
C LEU A 110 -2.07 15.43 -6.77
N ARG A 111 -2.10 15.76 -8.08
CA ARG A 111 -3.29 15.57 -8.92
C ARG A 111 -3.67 14.10 -9.06
N TRP A 112 -2.68 13.21 -9.10
CA TRP A 112 -2.92 11.77 -9.13
C TRP A 112 -3.46 11.29 -7.78
N ARG A 113 -2.83 11.68 -6.67
CA ARG A 113 -3.27 11.36 -5.30
C ARG A 113 -4.70 11.81 -5.03
N SER A 114 -5.11 13.00 -5.46
CA SER A 114 -6.45 13.52 -5.19
C SER A 114 -7.57 12.69 -5.82
N ARG A 115 -7.26 11.87 -6.82
CA ARG A 115 -8.21 10.97 -7.51
C ARG A 115 -8.26 9.58 -6.90
N LEU A 116 -7.28 9.22 -6.08
CA LEU A 116 -7.18 7.88 -5.51
C LEU A 116 -8.41 7.47 -4.73
N PRO A 117 -8.96 8.27 -3.78
CA PRO A 117 -10.10 7.82 -2.99
C PRO A 117 -11.29 7.40 -3.86
N ALA A 118 -11.62 8.20 -4.87
CA ALA A 118 -12.70 7.89 -5.81
C ALA A 118 -12.39 6.65 -6.65
N SER A 119 -11.15 6.51 -7.14
CA SER A 119 -10.73 5.32 -7.90
C SER A 119 -10.78 4.03 -7.07
N LEU A 120 -10.42 4.09 -5.80
CA LEU A 120 -10.48 2.93 -4.90
C LEU A 120 -11.93 2.57 -4.55
N ALA A 121 -12.79 3.56 -4.34
CA ALA A 121 -14.21 3.34 -4.09
C ALA A 121 -14.90 2.66 -5.28
N ALA A 122 -14.64 3.13 -6.51
CA ALA A 122 -15.17 2.51 -7.73
C ALA A 122 -14.71 1.05 -7.88
N GLN A 123 -13.41 0.78 -7.72
CA GLN A 123 -12.86 -0.59 -7.83
C GLN A 123 -13.45 -1.55 -6.79
N ARG A 124 -13.79 -1.07 -5.59
CA ARG A 124 -14.45 -1.88 -4.57
C ARG A 124 -15.88 -2.23 -4.94
N ALA A 125 -16.62 -1.27 -5.50
CA ALA A 125 -18.00 -1.50 -5.94
C ALA A 125 -18.06 -2.54 -7.05
N ASP A 126 -17.15 -2.48 -8.03
CA ASP A 126 -17.09 -3.46 -9.12
C ASP A 126 -16.80 -4.88 -8.60
N ALA A 127 -15.93 -5.00 -7.59
CA ALA A 127 -15.58 -6.28 -6.99
C ALA A 127 -16.70 -6.92 -6.14
N THR A 128 -17.74 -6.17 -5.74
CA THR A 128 -18.91 -6.70 -5.02
C THR A 128 -20.02 -7.22 -5.93
N VAL A 129 -19.94 -6.94 -7.24
CA VAL A 129 -20.96 -7.31 -8.24
C VAL A 129 -20.55 -8.55 -9.05
N SER A 130 -19.30 -9.00 -8.92
CA SER A 130 -18.73 -10.21 -9.58
C SER A 130 -18.59 -11.36 -8.59
#